data_AF-M8B355-F1
#
_entry.id   AF-M8B355-F1
#
_cell.length_a   1.000
_cell.length_b   1.000
_cell.length_c   1.000
_cell.angle_alpha   90.00
_cell.angle_beta   90.00
_cell.angle_gamma   90.00
#
_symmetry.space_group_name_H-M   'P 1'
#
loop_
_entity.id
_entity.type
_entity.pdbx_description
1 polymer ?
#
loop_
_entity_poly.entity_id
_entity_poly.type
_entity_poly.pdbx_seq_one_letter_code
_entity_poly.pdbx_strand_id
1 'polypeptide(L)'
;MGGAVLRAGGAIHHFQVVLLGREKQVITACVYSSEAGVWGILISTPLPNEVPVESDFRGVPVLIGDSLHYLITGVCSRILEFDLNRRILTVIAGPVDILDVGSCQSTVMRAEDGGLGILFKSDCNVQLWRRKIDCDGEASWVLGRTFELDTLLSLNSEEKEPTVMLGLAEYNNAVVVQTVAGHFMVQLVSLQFKKMSETSSWHFHQPFESVYTGETSIGGGGHNGAELLHNA
;
A
#
# COMPACT_ATOMS: atom_id res chain seq x y z
N MET A 1 14.33 -0.58 2.46
CA MET A 1 14.17 -0.60 0.99
C MET A 1 12.74 -1.02 0.67
N GLY A 2 12.13 -0.47 -0.37
CA GLY A 2 10.80 -0.86 -0.85
C GLY A 2 10.83 -1.19 -2.35
N GLY A 3 9.83 -1.89 -2.87
CA GLY A 3 9.76 -2.18 -4.30
C GLY A 3 8.38 -2.57 -4.79
N ALA A 4 8.17 -2.43 -6.10
CA ALA A 4 6.91 -2.75 -6.79
C ALA A 4 7.22 -3.48 -8.12
N VAL A 5 6.36 -4.41 -8.51
CA VAL A 5 6.39 -5.05 -9.84
C VAL A 5 5.17 -4.60 -10.62
N LEU A 6 5.39 -4.09 -11.83
CA LEU A 6 4.35 -3.59 -12.73
C LEU A 6 4.32 -4.45 -13.99
N ARG A 7 3.12 -4.70 -14.52
CA ARG A 7 2.93 -5.39 -15.80
C ARG A 7 2.01 -4.56 -16.68
N ALA A 8 2.35 -4.47 -17.97
CA ALA A 8 1.48 -3.81 -18.94
C ALA A 8 0.27 -4.69 -19.24
N GLY A 9 -0.93 -4.11 -19.23
CA GLY A 9 -2.15 -4.83 -19.60
C GLY A 9 -2.05 -5.40 -21.02
N GLY A 10 -2.20 -6.72 -21.15
CA GLY A 10 -2.20 -7.42 -22.44
C GLY A 10 -0.85 -8.00 -22.91
N ALA A 11 0.27 -7.71 -22.24
CA ALA A 11 1.57 -8.30 -22.55
C ALA A 11 1.99 -9.26 -21.43
N ILE A 12 1.73 -10.56 -21.61
CA ILE A 12 2.02 -11.62 -20.62
C ILE A 12 3.54 -11.77 -20.36
N HIS A 13 4.41 -11.11 -21.15
CA HIS A 13 5.86 -11.35 -21.16
C HIS A 13 6.74 -10.20 -20.65
N HIS A 14 6.20 -8.97 -20.48
CA HIS A 14 7.01 -7.83 -20.05
C HIS A 14 6.53 -7.22 -18.74
N PHE A 15 7.49 -6.98 -17.85
CA PHE A 15 7.26 -6.40 -16.54
C PHE A 15 8.36 -5.38 -16.22
N GLN A 16 8.01 -4.42 -15.37
CA GLN A 16 8.94 -3.47 -14.80
C GLN A 16 9.04 -3.71 -13.31
N VAL A 17 10.23 -3.45 -12.73
CA VAL A 17 10.42 -3.47 -11.29
C VAL A 17 10.90 -2.11 -10.85
N VAL A 18 10.17 -1.46 -9.95
CA VAL A 18 10.58 -0.20 -9.34
C VAL A 18 11.18 -0.53 -7.97
N LEU A 19 12.44 -0.14 -7.76
CA LEU A 19 13.13 -0.28 -6.49
C LEU A 19 13.30 1.09 -5.86
N LEU A 20 12.89 1.23 -4.60
CA LEU A 20 13.08 2.41 -3.77
C LEU A 20 14.13 2.13 -2.69
N GLY A 21 15.19 2.93 -2.72
CA GLY A 21 16.26 2.95 -1.74
C GLY A 21 16.17 4.19 -0.85
N ARG A 22 16.72 4.08 0.35
CA ARG A 22 16.98 5.24 1.21
C ARG A 22 18.42 5.20 1.66
N GLU A 23 19.10 6.32 1.51
CA GLU A 23 20.42 6.57 2.09
C GLU A 23 20.37 7.88 2.87
N LYS A 24 20.37 7.79 4.20
CA LYS A 24 20.22 8.95 5.11
C LYS A 24 18.97 9.78 4.76
N GLN A 25 19.16 10.99 4.22
CA GLN A 25 18.10 11.92 3.84
C GLN A 25 17.88 12.00 2.33
N VAL A 26 18.26 10.96 1.60
CA VAL A 26 18.00 10.87 0.16
C VAL A 26 17.22 9.60 -0.11
N ILE A 27 16.10 9.72 -0.84
CA ILE A 27 15.42 8.59 -1.45
C ILE A 27 15.91 8.44 -2.87
N THR A 28 16.17 7.21 -3.26
CA THR A 28 16.53 6.84 -4.62
C THR A 28 15.49 5.91 -5.22
N ALA A 29 15.28 6.02 -6.52
CA ALA A 29 14.40 5.15 -7.29
C ALA A 29 15.15 4.64 -8.52
N CYS A 30 14.99 3.37 -8.84
CA CYS A 30 15.51 2.77 -10.06
C CYS A 30 14.45 1.85 -10.67
N VAL A 31 14.37 1.82 -12.00
CA VAL A 31 13.39 1.02 -12.73
C VAL A 31 14.09 -0.01 -13.59
N TYR A 32 13.83 -1.29 -13.36
CA TYR A 32 14.21 -2.37 -14.25
C TYR A 32 13.15 -2.56 -15.33
N SER A 33 13.57 -2.83 -16.56
CA SER A 33 12.71 -3.27 -17.65
C SER A 33 13.08 -4.69 -18.08
N SER A 34 12.13 -5.63 -18.02
CA SER A 34 12.37 -6.99 -18.50
C SER A 34 12.49 -7.09 -20.01
N GLU A 35 11.95 -6.13 -20.76
CA GLU A 35 12.08 -6.04 -22.22
C GLU A 35 13.52 -5.72 -22.64
N ALA A 36 14.12 -4.72 -22.00
CA ALA A 36 15.49 -4.31 -22.28
C ALA A 36 16.53 -5.08 -21.45
N GLY A 37 16.11 -5.80 -20.42
CA GLY A 37 16.96 -6.55 -19.52
C GLY A 37 17.90 -5.69 -18.66
N VAL A 38 17.60 -4.38 -18.50
CA VAL A 38 18.48 -3.42 -17.84
C VAL A 38 17.77 -2.61 -16.76
N TRP A 39 18.55 -2.17 -15.78
CA TRP A 39 18.18 -1.11 -14.85
C TRP A 39 18.35 0.25 -15.52
N GLY A 40 17.38 1.13 -15.31
CA GLY A 40 17.41 2.51 -15.77
C GLY A 40 18.33 3.41 -14.96
N ILE A 41 18.23 4.71 -15.24
CA ILE A 41 18.97 5.74 -14.51
C ILE A 41 18.44 5.84 -13.08
N LEU A 42 19.35 6.02 -12.13
CA LEU A 42 19.02 6.28 -10.74
C LEU A 42 18.44 7.70 -10.58
N ILE A 43 17.23 7.79 -10.04
CA ILE A 43 16.56 9.05 -9.72
C ILE A 43 16.67 9.26 -8.22
N SER A 44 16.85 10.49 -7.78
CA SER A 44 16.94 10.81 -6.36
C SER A 44 16.17 12.06 -6.00
N THR A 45 15.66 12.10 -4.76
CA THR A 45 15.09 13.30 -4.15
C THR A 45 15.55 13.40 -2.70
N PRO A 46 15.86 14.61 -2.20
CA PRO A 46 16.08 14.81 -0.77
C PRO A 46 14.78 14.62 0.00
N LEU A 47 14.89 14.09 1.22
CA LEU A 47 13.84 14.14 2.23
C LEU A 47 13.95 15.44 3.04
N PRO A 48 12.82 15.98 3.52
CA PRO A 48 12.83 17.05 4.50
C PRO A 48 13.60 16.64 5.76
N ASN A 49 14.36 17.58 6.35
CA ASN A 49 15.16 17.34 7.57
C ASN A 49 14.32 16.88 8.77
N GLU A 50 13.03 17.19 8.76
CA GLU A 50 12.06 16.76 9.77
C GLU A 50 11.85 15.25 9.80
N VAL A 51 12.15 14.53 8.69
CA VAL A 51 11.99 13.08 8.60
C VAL A 51 13.18 12.38 9.25
N PRO A 52 13.02 11.69 10.40
CA PRO A 52 14.14 11.03 11.06
C PRO A 52 14.74 9.92 10.20
N VAL A 53 16.03 9.64 10.40
CA VAL A 53 16.74 8.54 9.72
C VAL A 53 16.13 7.18 10.08
N GLU A 54 15.56 7.07 11.28
CA GLU A 54 14.86 5.87 11.79
C GLU A 54 13.58 5.52 11.02
N SER A 55 13.03 6.44 10.21
CA SER A 55 11.80 6.19 9.46
C SER A 55 12.07 5.16 8.35
N ASP A 56 11.15 4.23 8.16
CA ASP A 56 11.33 3.16 7.16
C ASP A 56 10.11 3.03 6.25
N PHE A 57 10.34 2.34 5.14
CA PHE A 57 9.31 1.91 4.23
C PHE A 57 8.43 0.87 4.94
N ARG A 58 7.14 1.18 5.15
CA ARG A 58 6.16 0.20 5.60
C ARG A 58 5.02 0.04 4.59
N GLY A 59 4.54 -1.21 4.51
CA GLY A 59 3.40 -1.58 3.67
C GLY A 59 3.79 -1.92 2.24
N VAL A 60 2.81 -1.88 1.36
CA VAL A 60 2.95 -2.11 -0.09
C VAL A 60 2.74 -0.80 -0.83
N PRO A 61 3.45 -0.58 -1.97
CA PRO A 61 3.14 0.55 -2.83
C PRO A 61 1.74 0.40 -3.44
N VAL A 62 1.04 1.51 -3.61
CA VAL A 62 -0.25 1.56 -4.30
C VAL A 62 -0.06 2.28 -5.62
N LEU A 63 -0.55 1.70 -6.72
CA LEU A 63 -0.56 2.34 -8.04
C LEU A 63 -1.84 3.18 -8.18
N ILE A 64 -1.67 4.49 -8.39
CA ILE A 64 -2.78 5.43 -8.56
C ILE A 64 -2.51 6.25 -9.83
N GLY A 65 -3.35 6.05 -10.84
CA GLY A 65 -3.03 6.52 -12.19
C GLY A 65 -1.74 5.88 -12.68
N ASP A 66 -0.79 6.72 -13.13
CA ASP A 66 0.52 6.29 -13.63
C ASP A 66 1.65 6.50 -12.59
N SER A 67 1.29 6.64 -11.32
CA SER A 67 2.25 6.91 -10.24
C SER A 67 2.15 5.86 -9.15
N LEU A 68 3.31 5.42 -8.67
CA LEU A 68 3.42 4.57 -7.49
C LEU A 68 3.53 5.42 -6.23
N HIS A 69 2.69 5.14 -5.25
CA HIS A 69 2.69 5.83 -3.97
C HIS A 69 3.10 4.89 -2.84
N TYR A 70 4.01 5.34 -1.99
CA TYR A 70 4.55 4.54 -0.88
C TYR A 70 4.64 5.37 0.39
N LEU A 71 4.22 4.82 1.53
CA LEU A 71 4.32 5.51 2.81
C LEU A 71 5.67 5.28 3.49
N ILE A 72 6.38 6.35 3.81
CA ILE A 72 7.49 6.33 4.77
C ILE A 72 6.90 6.65 6.13
N THR A 73 7.01 5.71 7.07
CA THR A 73 6.44 5.85 8.42
C THR A 73 7.50 6.20 9.45
N GLY A 74 7.16 7.11 10.36
CA GLY A 74 7.96 7.55 11.51
C GLY A 74 7.29 8.75 12.18
N VAL A 75 8.01 9.47 13.03
CA VAL A 75 7.55 10.72 13.68
C VAL A 75 7.01 11.71 12.62
N CYS A 76 7.73 11.86 11.51
CA CYS A 76 7.30 12.71 10.41
C CYS A 76 7.03 11.88 9.15
N SER A 77 5.93 11.12 9.15
CA SER A 77 5.59 10.29 7.99
C SER A 77 5.39 11.14 6.72
N ARG A 78 5.79 10.58 5.58
CA ARG A 78 5.69 11.22 4.25
C ARG A 78 5.24 10.19 3.21
N ILE A 79 4.58 10.66 2.17
CA ILE A 79 4.24 9.83 1.02
C ILE A 79 5.26 10.10 -0.07
N LEU A 80 5.84 9.03 -0.61
CA LEU A 80 6.60 9.10 -1.85
C LEU A 80 5.65 8.89 -3.01
N GLU A 81 5.83 9.69 -4.06
CA GLU A 81 5.21 9.50 -5.35
C GLU A 81 6.31 9.32 -6.39
N PHE A 82 6.26 8.19 -7.10
CA PHE A 82 7.12 7.92 -8.24
C PHE A 82 6.27 7.90 -9.52
N ASP A 83 6.38 8.96 -10.31
CA ASP A 83 5.72 9.07 -11.62
C ASP A 83 6.46 8.18 -12.62
N LEU A 84 5.77 7.13 -13.11
CA LEU A 84 6.37 6.13 -14.00
C LEU A 84 6.70 6.70 -15.38
N ASN A 85 5.89 7.64 -15.85
CA ASN A 85 6.01 8.24 -17.18
C ASN A 85 7.15 9.26 -17.22
N ARG A 86 7.12 10.20 -16.27
CA ARG A 86 8.08 11.30 -16.19
C ARG A 86 9.38 10.89 -15.50
N ARG A 87 9.37 9.77 -14.78
CA ARG A 87 10.49 9.27 -13.96
C ARG A 87 10.93 10.31 -12.93
N ILE A 88 9.94 10.88 -12.25
CA ILE A 88 10.14 11.89 -11.21
C ILE A 88 9.75 11.29 -9.87
N LEU A 89 10.57 11.55 -8.86
CA LEU A 89 10.31 11.16 -7.48
C LEU A 89 9.97 12.41 -6.67
N THR A 90 8.78 12.43 -6.07
CA THR A 90 8.25 13.55 -5.30
C THR A 90 7.96 13.12 -3.87
N VAL A 91 8.20 14.01 -2.91
CA VAL A 91 7.82 13.82 -1.51
C VAL A 91 6.58 14.65 -1.22
N ILE A 92 5.51 13.98 -0.78
CA ILE A 92 4.21 14.57 -0.46
C ILE A 92 4.02 14.53 1.06
N ALA A 93 3.56 15.65 1.62
CA ALA A 93 3.13 15.70 3.01
C ALA A 93 1.78 14.99 3.17
N GLY A 94 1.63 14.17 4.22
CA GLY A 94 0.34 13.62 4.61
C GLY A 94 -0.55 14.65 5.33
N PRO A 95 -1.77 14.26 5.75
CA PRO A 95 -2.59 15.08 6.63
C PRO A 95 -1.82 15.34 7.92
N VAL A 96 -1.71 16.63 8.27
CA VAL A 96 -1.05 17.13 9.47
C VAL A 96 -1.78 16.57 10.71
N ASP A 97 -1.07 16.40 11.83
CA ASP A 97 -1.54 15.93 13.15
C ASP A 97 -1.82 14.43 13.35
N ILE A 98 -1.85 13.64 12.27
CA ILE A 98 -2.34 12.25 12.36
C ILE A 98 -1.21 11.23 12.25
N LEU A 99 -0.21 11.49 11.41
CA LEU A 99 0.85 10.52 11.13
C LEU A 99 2.04 10.55 12.12
N ASP A 100 1.93 11.31 13.22
CA ASP A 100 2.96 11.50 14.27
C ASP A 100 2.55 10.88 15.62
N VAL A 101 1.45 10.10 15.65
CA VAL A 101 0.96 9.47 16.89
C VAL A 101 1.51 8.04 16.99
N GLY A 102 2.40 7.80 17.98
CA GLY A 102 3.22 6.59 18.07
C GLY A 102 2.49 5.24 18.21
N SER A 103 1.19 5.22 18.51
CA SER A 103 0.37 3.99 18.57
C SER A 103 -0.48 3.75 17.31
N CYS A 104 -0.41 4.63 16.32
CA CYS A 104 -1.31 4.59 15.16
C CYS A 104 -0.71 3.84 13.97
N GLN A 105 -1.58 3.29 13.12
CA GLN A 105 -1.19 2.60 11.89
C GLN A 105 -1.73 3.36 10.69
N SER A 106 -0.92 3.46 9.64
CA SER A 106 -1.28 4.17 8.42
C SER A 106 -0.79 3.44 7.18
N THR A 107 -1.54 3.56 6.09
CA THR A 107 -1.09 3.10 4.76
C THR A 107 -1.70 3.98 3.68
N VAL A 108 -1.00 4.09 2.55
CA VAL A 108 -1.59 4.67 1.33
C VAL A 108 -2.68 3.72 0.82
N MET A 109 -3.74 4.29 0.25
CA MET A 109 -4.83 3.57 -0.42
C MET A 109 -5.34 4.38 -1.61
N ARG A 110 -6.15 3.75 -2.46
CA ARG A 110 -6.89 4.46 -3.50
C ARG A 110 -8.16 5.05 -2.89
N ALA A 111 -8.35 6.37 -3.00
CA ALA A 111 -9.57 7.02 -2.53
C ALA A 111 -10.79 6.63 -3.38
N GLU A 112 -12.00 6.89 -2.88
CA GLU A 112 -13.26 6.56 -3.58
C GLU A 112 -13.42 7.29 -4.92
N ASP A 113 -12.83 8.48 -5.06
CA ASP A 113 -12.76 9.23 -6.31
C ASP A 113 -11.64 8.75 -7.25
N GLY A 114 -10.94 7.67 -6.88
CA GLY A 114 -9.84 7.09 -7.62
C GLY A 114 -8.50 7.81 -7.42
N GLY A 115 -8.47 8.88 -6.63
CA GLY A 115 -7.25 9.63 -6.31
C GLY A 115 -6.42 9.04 -5.16
N LEU A 116 -5.43 9.81 -4.73
CA LEU A 116 -4.55 9.45 -3.61
C LEU A 116 -5.31 9.54 -2.27
N GLY A 117 -5.27 8.46 -1.50
CA GLY A 117 -5.89 8.38 -0.18
C GLY A 117 -4.94 7.81 0.88
N ILE A 118 -5.34 7.99 2.15
CA ILE A 118 -4.69 7.40 3.31
C ILE A 118 -5.74 6.74 4.19
N LEU A 119 -5.45 5.50 4.57
CA LEU A 119 -6.11 4.81 5.66
C LEU A 119 -5.31 5.09 6.93
N PHE A 120 -5.95 5.71 7.93
CA PHE A 120 -5.40 5.94 9.25
C PHE A 120 -6.21 5.15 10.30
N LYS A 121 -5.52 4.53 11.25
CA LYS A 121 -6.11 3.81 12.37
C LYS A 121 -5.46 4.22 13.68
N SER A 122 -6.27 4.61 14.65
CA SER A 122 -5.89 4.85 16.04
C SER A 122 -6.81 4.00 16.91
N ASP A 123 -6.26 3.02 17.62
CA ASP A 123 -7.02 1.99 18.34
C ASP A 123 -8.08 1.36 17.42
N CYS A 124 -9.37 1.44 17.76
CA CYS A 124 -10.46 0.98 16.90
C CYS A 124 -11.01 2.05 15.93
N ASN A 125 -10.60 3.31 16.05
CA ASN A 125 -11.05 4.38 15.15
C ASN A 125 -10.30 4.32 13.81
N VAL A 126 -11.04 4.24 12.71
CA VAL A 126 -10.49 4.23 11.36
C VAL A 126 -10.97 5.46 10.60
N GLN A 127 -10.05 6.13 9.91
CA GLN A 127 -10.29 7.32 9.10
C GLN A 127 -9.76 7.13 7.69
N LEU A 128 -10.59 7.48 6.71
CA LEU A 128 -10.25 7.48 5.29
C LEU A 128 -10.08 8.93 4.82
N TRP A 129 -8.85 9.29 4.48
CA TRP A 129 -8.48 10.59 3.98
C TRP A 129 -8.28 10.54 2.48
N ARG A 130 -8.61 11.63 1.79
CA ARG A 130 -8.33 11.80 0.36
C ARG A 130 -7.60 13.10 0.11
N ARG A 131 -6.71 13.08 -0.87
CA ARG A 131 -6.00 14.25 -1.35
C ARG A 131 -6.81 14.92 -2.46
N LYS A 132 -7.07 16.21 -2.32
CA LYS A 132 -7.69 17.03 -3.37
C LYS A 132 -6.69 18.07 -3.84
N ILE A 133 -6.82 18.43 -5.11
CA ILE A 133 -6.13 19.57 -5.70
C ILE A 133 -7.24 20.53 -6.12
N ASP A 134 -7.19 21.77 -5.64
CA ASP A 134 -8.20 22.77 -6.00
C ASP A 134 -7.89 23.42 -7.38
N CYS A 135 -8.71 24.40 -7.76
CA CYS A 135 -8.58 25.08 -9.04
C CYS A 135 -7.30 25.91 -9.15
N ASP A 136 -6.73 26.32 -8.01
CA ASP A 136 -5.49 27.10 -7.93
C ASP A 136 -4.25 26.19 -7.92
N GLY A 137 -4.46 24.86 -7.92
CA GLY A 137 -3.40 23.85 -7.90
C GLY A 137 -2.89 23.54 -6.49
N GLU A 138 -3.55 24.05 -5.45
CA GLU A 138 -3.17 23.79 -4.07
C GLU A 138 -3.69 22.41 -3.63
N ALA A 139 -2.80 21.61 -3.06
CA ALA A 139 -3.12 20.26 -2.62
C ALA A 139 -3.47 20.26 -1.12
N SER A 140 -4.65 19.73 -0.79
CA SER A 140 -5.13 19.60 0.59
C SER A 140 -5.63 18.18 0.88
N TRP A 141 -5.65 17.82 2.16
CA TRP A 141 -6.22 16.56 2.64
C TRP A 141 -7.61 16.81 3.22
N VAL A 142 -8.56 15.97 2.84
CA VAL A 142 -9.94 16.04 3.33
C VAL A 142 -10.32 14.70 3.92
N LEU A 143 -10.83 14.73 5.16
CA LEU A 143 -11.43 13.56 5.79
C LEU A 143 -12.68 13.17 5.00
N GLY A 144 -12.69 11.94 4.47
CA GLY A 144 -13.81 11.40 3.72
C GLY A 144 -14.79 10.66 4.61
N ARG A 145 -14.29 9.67 5.37
CA ARG A 145 -15.11 8.78 6.19
C ARG A 145 -14.40 8.41 7.49
N THR A 146 -15.18 8.19 8.54
CA THR A 146 -14.73 7.61 9.81
C THR A 146 -15.65 6.47 10.20
N PHE A 147 -15.10 5.41 10.77
CA PHE A 147 -15.87 4.32 11.38
C PHE A 147 -15.09 3.66 12.51
N GLU A 148 -15.80 2.96 13.38
CA GLU A 148 -15.23 2.18 14.47
C GLU A 148 -15.14 0.71 14.04
N LEU A 149 -13.94 0.16 14.10
CA LEU A 149 -13.64 -1.17 13.62
C LEU A 149 -14.20 -2.27 14.51
N ASP A 150 -14.23 -2.07 15.82
CA ASP A 150 -14.84 -2.99 16.78
C ASP A 150 -16.36 -3.07 16.61
N THR A 151 -17.01 -1.91 16.44
CA THR A 151 -18.44 -1.85 16.13
C THR A 151 -18.74 -2.53 14.79
N LEU A 152 -17.91 -2.28 13.77
CA LEU A 152 -18.07 -2.89 12.45
C LEU A 152 -17.96 -4.42 12.51
N LEU A 153 -16.96 -4.93 13.23
CA LEU A 153 -16.69 -6.37 13.36
C LEU A 153 -17.53 -7.04 14.45
N SER A 154 -18.39 -6.29 15.15
CA SER A 154 -19.20 -6.78 16.28
C SER A 154 -18.37 -7.43 17.40
N LEU A 155 -17.21 -6.85 17.71
CA LEU A 155 -16.30 -7.35 18.74
C LEU A 155 -16.85 -7.06 20.14
N ASN A 156 -16.68 -8.02 21.04
CA ASN A 156 -16.96 -7.80 22.45
C ASN A 156 -15.81 -7.01 23.13
N SER A 157 -16.01 -6.58 24.39
CA SER A 157 -15.02 -5.76 25.09
C SER A 157 -13.66 -6.42 25.30
N GLU A 158 -13.59 -7.75 25.35
CA GLU A 158 -12.34 -8.51 25.52
C GLU A 158 -11.61 -8.68 24.18
N GLU A 159 -12.31 -8.47 23.06
CA GLU A 159 -11.78 -8.68 21.70
C GLU A 159 -11.25 -7.42 21.03
N LYS A 160 -11.48 -6.25 21.64
CA LYS A 160 -11.17 -4.94 21.03
C LYS A 160 -9.67 -4.70 20.86
N GLU A 161 -8.85 -5.23 21.76
CA GLU A 161 -7.41 -4.99 21.75
C GLU A 161 -6.61 -6.25 22.10
N PRO A 162 -5.45 -6.51 21.44
CA PRO A 162 -4.83 -5.67 20.41
C PRO A 162 -5.49 -5.85 19.03
N THR A 163 -5.76 -4.73 18.35
CA THR A 163 -6.18 -4.72 16.93
C THR A 163 -5.07 -4.19 16.03
N VAL A 164 -4.64 -4.97 15.04
CA VAL A 164 -3.48 -4.66 14.18
C VAL A 164 -3.86 -4.79 12.70
N MET A 165 -3.63 -3.74 11.92
CA MET A 165 -3.63 -3.78 10.46
C MET A 165 -2.38 -4.50 9.96
N LEU A 166 -2.58 -5.55 9.16
CA LEU A 166 -1.52 -6.42 8.66
C LEU A 166 -1.11 -6.06 7.23
N GLY A 167 -2.05 -5.57 6.42
CA GLY A 167 -1.79 -5.19 5.05
C GLY A 167 -3.04 -4.67 4.34
N LEU A 168 -2.82 -4.05 3.18
CA LEU A 168 -3.85 -3.55 2.28
C LEU A 168 -3.73 -4.30 0.96
N ALA A 169 -4.85 -4.81 0.45
CA ALA A 169 -4.98 -5.24 -0.95
C ALA A 169 -5.26 -4.00 -1.80
N GLU A 170 -4.24 -3.52 -2.50
CA GLU A 170 -4.16 -2.20 -3.12
C GLU A 170 -5.23 -1.92 -4.19
N TYR A 171 -5.67 -2.95 -4.92
CA TYR A 171 -6.62 -2.78 -6.03
C TYR A 171 -8.07 -2.75 -5.55
N ASN A 172 -8.42 -3.59 -4.57
CA ASN A 172 -9.78 -3.73 -4.06
C ASN A 172 -10.08 -2.82 -2.85
N ASN A 173 -9.09 -2.08 -2.34
CA ASN A 173 -9.23 -1.28 -1.11
C ASN A 173 -9.75 -2.13 0.06
N ALA A 174 -9.20 -3.34 0.22
CA ALA A 174 -9.50 -4.23 1.33
C ALA A 174 -8.33 -4.27 2.31
N VAL A 175 -8.61 -4.12 3.60
CA VAL A 175 -7.59 -4.21 4.65
C VAL A 175 -7.71 -5.54 5.40
N VAL A 176 -6.58 -6.17 5.69
CA VAL A 176 -6.52 -7.33 6.58
C VAL A 176 -6.18 -6.85 7.98
N VAL A 177 -7.02 -7.22 8.94
CA VAL A 177 -6.94 -6.82 10.34
C VAL A 177 -6.88 -8.08 11.20
N GLN A 178 -5.93 -8.11 12.13
CA GLN A 178 -5.87 -9.08 13.22
C GLN A 178 -6.52 -8.49 14.46
N THR A 179 -7.37 -9.26 15.10
CA THR A 179 -7.93 -9.00 16.43
C THR A 179 -7.76 -10.24 17.31
N VAL A 180 -8.16 -10.16 18.57
CA VAL A 180 -8.22 -11.35 19.46
C VAL A 180 -9.20 -12.40 18.92
N ALA A 181 -10.28 -11.97 18.26
CA ALA A 181 -11.30 -12.85 17.68
C ALA A 181 -10.85 -13.56 16.39
N GLY A 182 -9.70 -13.17 15.82
CA GLY A 182 -9.11 -13.76 14.62
C GLY A 182 -8.75 -12.72 13.55
N HIS A 183 -8.66 -13.18 12.30
CA HIS A 183 -8.32 -12.33 11.15
C HIS A 183 -9.56 -11.96 10.36
N PHE A 184 -9.65 -10.69 9.97
CA PHE A 184 -10.76 -10.14 9.20
C PHE A 184 -10.23 -9.41 7.97
N MET A 185 -10.92 -9.61 6.85
CA MET A 185 -10.77 -8.77 5.67
C MET A 185 -11.93 -7.77 5.66
N VAL A 186 -11.62 -6.48 5.59
CA VAL A 186 -12.61 -5.40 5.59
C VAL A 186 -12.51 -4.61 4.30
N GLN A 187 -13.61 -4.53 3.55
CA GLN A 187 -13.74 -3.69 2.37
C GLN A 187 -14.00 -2.24 2.78
N LEU A 188 -13.06 -1.33 2.52
CA LEU A 188 -13.09 0.02 3.07
C LEU A 188 -14.24 0.88 2.54
N VAL A 189 -14.67 0.64 1.28
CA VAL A 189 -15.74 1.43 0.64
C VAL A 189 -17.13 0.93 1.04
N SER A 190 -17.36 -0.38 1.00
CA SER A 190 -18.67 -0.98 1.31
C SER A 190 -18.86 -1.27 2.80
N LEU A 191 -17.78 -1.22 3.58
CA LEU A 191 -17.74 -1.66 4.98
C LEU A 191 -18.25 -3.09 5.18
N GLN A 192 -18.17 -3.92 4.15
CA GLN A 192 -18.41 -5.35 4.29
C GLN A 192 -17.15 -6.01 4.84
N PHE A 193 -17.32 -7.02 5.69
CA PHE A 193 -16.20 -7.77 6.23
C PHE A 193 -16.39 -9.28 6.08
N LYS A 194 -15.27 -10.00 6.04
CA LYS A 194 -15.20 -11.45 6.01
C LYS A 194 -14.22 -11.91 7.06
N LYS A 195 -14.65 -12.80 7.96
CA LYS A 195 -13.75 -13.48 8.90
C LYS A 195 -12.98 -14.57 8.15
N MET A 196 -11.66 -14.50 8.22
CA MET A 196 -10.75 -15.38 7.47
C MET A 196 -10.23 -16.53 8.33
N SER A 197 -10.03 -16.30 9.64
CA SER A 197 -9.66 -17.34 10.59
C SER A 197 -10.17 -17.01 11.98
N GLU A 198 -10.34 -18.05 12.80
CA GLU A 198 -10.70 -17.92 14.23
C GLU A 198 -9.48 -17.84 15.15
N THR A 199 -8.29 -18.21 14.66
CA THR A 199 -7.07 -18.20 15.45
C THR A 199 -6.38 -16.84 15.38
N SER A 200 -6.02 -16.30 16.54
CA SER A 200 -5.23 -15.07 16.72
C SER A 200 -3.72 -15.30 16.57
N SER A 201 -3.31 -16.39 15.90
CA SER A 201 -1.90 -16.72 15.69
C SER A 201 -1.25 -15.65 14.81
N TRP A 202 -0.14 -15.09 15.28
CA TRP A 202 0.61 -14.05 14.55
C TRP A 202 1.15 -14.63 13.25
N HIS A 203 0.59 -14.17 12.13
CA HIS A 203 1.08 -14.50 10.80
C HIS A 203 1.38 -13.20 10.07
N PHE A 204 2.56 -13.10 9.45
CA PHE A 204 2.83 -12.05 8.48
C PHE A 204 2.04 -12.37 7.22
N HIS A 205 1.01 -11.57 6.94
CA HIS A 205 0.23 -11.68 5.72
C HIS A 205 0.74 -10.65 4.72
N GLN A 206 1.21 -11.11 3.57
CA GLN A 206 1.26 -10.26 2.38
C GLN A 206 0.01 -10.59 1.56
N PRO A 207 -1.09 -9.82 1.71
CA PRO A 207 -2.23 -9.99 0.83
C PRO A 207 -1.74 -9.73 -0.59
N PHE A 208 -1.83 -10.74 -1.44
CA PHE A 208 -1.71 -10.61 -2.88
C PHE A 208 -3.11 -10.69 -3.43
N GLU A 209 -3.42 -9.91 -4.46
CA GLU A 209 -4.71 -10.08 -5.14
C GLU A 209 -4.64 -11.21 -6.18
N SER A 210 -3.44 -11.48 -6.68
CA SER A 210 -3.25 -12.51 -7.68
C SER A 210 -1.88 -13.17 -7.59
N VAL A 211 -1.82 -14.46 -7.92
CA VAL A 211 -0.57 -15.24 -8.04
C VAL A 211 -0.56 -15.90 -9.41
N TYR A 212 0.59 -15.85 -10.06
CA TYR A 212 0.85 -16.63 -11.26
C TYR A 212 1.47 -17.97 -10.85
N THR A 213 0.77 -19.05 -11.14
CA THR A 213 1.37 -20.38 -11.08
C THR A 213 2.09 -20.64 -12.39
N GLY A 214 3.40 -20.80 -12.35
CA GLY A 214 4.13 -21.39 -13.47
C GLY A 214 3.83 -22.88 -13.50
N GLU A 215 3.29 -23.40 -14.60
CA GLU A 215 3.16 -24.85 -14.78
C GLU A 215 4.57 -25.45 -14.85
N THR A 216 4.97 -26.22 -13.83
CA THR A 216 6.13 -27.10 -13.94
C THR A 216 5.73 -28.34 -14.73
N SER A 217 5.62 -28.21 -16.06
CA SER A 217 5.59 -29.38 -16.94
C SER A 217 7.00 -29.97 -16.97
N ILE A 218 7.27 -30.95 -16.10
CA ILE A 218 8.33 -31.94 -16.36
C ILE A 218 7.75 -32.90 -17.41
N GLY A 219 7.89 -32.54 -18.68
CA GLY A 219 7.57 -33.44 -19.79
C GLY A 219 6.90 -32.77 -20.99
N GLY A 220 7.72 -32.41 -21.97
CA GLY A 220 7.31 -32.39 -23.38
C GLY A 220 6.56 -31.15 -23.87
N GLY A 221 7.33 -30.18 -24.36
CA GLY A 221 7.00 -29.33 -25.52
C GLY A 221 5.56 -28.84 -25.69
N GLY A 222 5.22 -27.75 -25.01
CA GLY A 222 4.05 -26.94 -25.32
C GLY A 222 4.14 -25.58 -24.62
N HIS A 223 4.29 -24.50 -25.39
CA HIS A 223 4.26 -23.14 -24.86
C HIS A 223 2.82 -22.77 -24.50
N ASN A 224 2.38 -23.10 -23.29
CA ASN A 224 1.17 -22.54 -22.71
C ASN A 224 1.56 -21.65 -21.53
N GLY A 225 1.13 -20.39 -21.60
CA GLY A 225 1.57 -19.29 -20.72
C GLY A 225 1.07 -19.41 -19.29
N ALA A 226 1.71 -18.67 -18.39
CA ALA A 226 1.35 -18.60 -16.98
C ALA A 226 -0.11 -18.12 -16.80
N GLU A 227 -0.90 -18.86 -16.03
CA GLU A 227 -2.27 -18.52 -15.71
C GLU A 227 -2.32 -17.55 -14.52
N LEU A 228 -3.19 -16.52 -14.63
CA LEU A 228 -3.42 -15.54 -13.58
C LEU A 228 -4.57 -16.01 -12.69
N LEU A 229 -4.29 -16.31 -11.42
CA LEU A 229 -5.32 -16.61 -10.44
C LEU A 229 -5.65 -15.37 -9.63
N HIS A 230 -6.92 -14.97 -9.61
CA HIS A 230 -7.42 -13.90 -8.75
C HIS A 230 -7.95 -14.47 -7.43
N ASN A 231 -7.68 -13.79 -6.33
CA ASN A 231 -8.29 -14.10 -5.05
C ASN A 231 -9.77 -13.67 -5.05
N ALA A 232 -10.67 -14.63 -4.80
CA ALA A 232 -12.13 -14.46 -4.76
C ALA A 232 -12.66 -13.99 -3.39
#